data_AF-A0AAD5YNH8-F1
#
_entry.id   AF-A0AAD5YNH8-F1
#
_cell.length_a   1.000
_cell.length_b   1.000
_cell.length_c   1.000
_cell.angle_alpha   90.00
_cell.angle_beta   90.00
_cell.angle_gamma   90.00
#
_symmetry.space_group_name_H-M   'P 1'
#
loop_
_entity.id
_entity.type
_entity.pdbx_description
1 polymer ?
#
loop_
_entity_poly.entity_id
_entity_poly.type
_entity_poly.pdbx_seq_one_letter_code
_entity_poly.pdbx_strand_id
1 'polypeptide(L)'
;MTFICKKCKKAFRKDMSAYEESDEYCPHCDNHYVIDAKTPQAVLGVEGEDARVDNRMLKDERVQQTKNKSLFTLDSEDLTERIG
;
A
#
# COMPACT_ATOMS: atom_id res chain seq x y z
N MET A 1 20.88 0.09 30.16
CA MET A 1 21.32 0.02 28.74
C MET A 1 21.96 1.35 28.35
N THR A 2 23.00 1.36 27.52
CA THR A 2 23.66 2.61 27.06
C THR A 2 23.38 2.80 25.57
N PHE A 3 22.88 3.97 25.19
CA PHE A 3 22.50 4.31 23.82
C PHE A 3 23.19 5.61 23.37
N ILE A 4 23.22 5.83 22.06
CA ILE A 4 23.68 7.08 21.47
C ILE A 4 22.57 7.67 20.59
N CYS A 5 22.23 8.94 20.81
CA CYS A 5 21.16 9.59 20.05
C CYS A 5 21.65 9.96 18.64
N LYS A 6 20.87 9.62 17.60
CA LYS A 6 21.21 9.93 16.20
C LYS A 6 21.24 11.43 15.89
N LYS A 7 20.31 12.20 16.47
CA LYS A 7 20.20 13.65 16.25
C LYS A 7 21.33 14.43 16.94
N CYS A 8 21.63 14.08 18.19
CA CYS A 8 22.47 14.90 19.07
C CYS A 8 23.84 14.29 19.36
N LYS A 9 24.08 13.04 18.95
CA LYS A 9 25.33 12.28 19.11
C LYS A 9 25.83 12.15 20.55
N LYS A 10 25.01 12.51 21.54
CA LYS A 10 25.29 12.35 22.97
C LYS A 10 24.93 10.93 23.39
N ALA A 11 25.80 10.32 24.19
CA ALA A 11 25.54 9.05 24.84
C ALA A 11 24.65 9.29 26.07
N PHE A 12 23.66 8.42 26.26
CA PHE A 12 22.79 8.43 27.43
C PHE A 12 22.59 7.01 27.94
N ARG A 13 22.26 6.88 29.23
CA ARG A 13 21.92 5.60 29.85
C ARG A 13 20.46 5.60 30.23
N LYS A 14 19.79 4.49 29.92
CA LYS A 14 18.41 4.23 30.29
C LYS A 14 18.28 2.85 30.91
N ASP A 15 17.60 2.76 32.03
CA ASP A 15 17.27 1.50 32.68
C ASP A 15 16.06 0.88 31.99
N MET A 16 16.22 -0.33 31.47
CA MET A 16 15.20 -1.02 30.67
C MET A 16 14.26 -1.88 31.53
N SER A 17 14.45 -1.89 32.85
CA SER A 17 13.64 -2.67 33.80
C SER A 17 12.30 -2.02 34.12
N ALA A 18 12.22 -0.69 34.00
CA ALA A 18 10.99 0.08 34.10
C ALA A 18 10.93 0.97 32.86
N TYR A 19 9.95 0.71 31.99
CA TYR A 19 9.83 1.36 30.70
C TYR A 19 8.53 2.14 30.64
N GLU A 20 8.62 3.47 30.58
CA GLU A 20 7.49 4.38 30.48
C GLU A 20 7.50 5.11 29.13
N GLU A 21 6.37 5.67 28.70
CA GLU A 21 6.23 6.34 27.39
C GLU A 21 7.15 7.57 27.24
N SER A 22 7.51 8.21 28.36
CA SER A 22 8.50 9.30 28.38
C SER A 22 9.91 8.83 28.01
N ASP A 23 10.16 7.53 28.12
CA ASP A 23 11.46 6.91 27.88
C ASP A 23 11.69 6.62 26.41
N GLU A 24 10.72 6.82 25.54
CA GLU A 24 10.87 6.69 24.09
C GLU A 24 11.71 7.81 23.47
N TYR A 25 11.99 8.85 24.24
CA TYR A 25 12.69 10.05 23.80
C TYR A 25 14.10 10.14 24.39
N CYS A 26 15.01 10.73 23.61
CA CYS A 26 16.33 11.06 24.10
C CYS A 26 16.26 12.25 25.09
N PRO A 27 16.82 12.15 26.31
CA PRO A 27 16.74 13.20 27.35
C PRO A 27 17.50 14.49 27.00
N HIS A 28 18.22 14.52 25.89
CA HIS A 28 19.02 15.67 25.50
C HIS A 28 18.38 16.53 24.39
N CYS A 29 17.45 15.99 23.61
CA CYS A 29 16.89 16.70 22.46
C CYS A 29 15.56 16.14 21.93
N ASP A 30 14.87 15.37 22.76
CA ASP A 30 13.53 14.83 22.53
C ASP A 30 13.39 14.08 21.20
N ASN A 31 14.47 13.45 20.76
CA ASN A 31 14.41 12.58 19.59
C ASN A 31 13.80 11.24 20.01
N HIS A 32 12.63 10.93 19.45
CA HIS A 32 12.01 9.61 19.55
C HIS A 32 12.95 8.57 18.92
N TYR A 33 13.41 7.61 19.71
CA TYR A 33 14.39 6.61 19.26
C TYR A 33 13.79 5.22 19.10
N VAL A 34 12.56 5.01 19.58
CA VAL A 34 11.79 3.81 19.28
C VAL A 34 11.13 3.99 17.93
N ILE A 35 11.29 3.01 17.05
CA ILE A 35 10.72 3.07 15.70
C ILE A 35 9.88 1.82 15.54
N ASP A 36 8.68 1.98 14.98
CA ASP A 36 7.80 0.86 14.70
C ASP A 36 8.46 -0.14 13.76
N ALA A 37 8.28 -1.42 14.08
CA ALA A 37 8.76 -2.50 13.24
C ALA A 37 8.04 -2.45 11.89
N LYS A 38 8.81 -2.41 10.79
CA LYS A 38 8.25 -2.55 9.43
C LYS A 38 7.73 -3.97 9.25
N THR A 39 6.41 -4.14 9.20
CA THR A 39 5.78 -5.41 8.89
C THR A 39 5.68 -5.60 7.37
N PRO A 40 5.85 -6.84 6.86
CA PRO A 40 5.62 -7.11 5.44
C PRO A 40 4.12 -6.95 5.16
N GLN A 41 3.76 -5.98 4.32
CA GLN A 41 2.40 -5.83 3.86
C GLN A 41 2.18 -6.71 2.63
N ALA A 42 1.09 -7.49 2.62
CA ALA A 42 0.72 -8.28 1.45
C ALA A 42 0.34 -7.32 0.31
N VAL A 43 1.25 -7.13 -0.64
CA VAL A 43 1.01 -6.36 -1.86
C VAL A 43 0.84 -7.37 -3.00
N LEU A 44 -0.31 -7.33 -3.70
CA LEU A 44 -0.45 -8.03 -4.97
C LEU A 44 0.32 -7.25 -6.04
N GLY A 45 1.49 -7.76 -6.43
CA GLY A 45 2.18 -7.31 -7.64
C GLY A 45 1.53 -7.91 -8.87
N VAL A 46 1.11 -7.08 -9.83
CA VAL A 46 0.75 -7.56 -11.16
C VAL A 46 2.03 -7.55 -11.98
N GLU A 47 2.59 -8.73 -12.26
CA GLU A 47 3.74 -8.87 -13.15
C GLU A 47 3.26 -8.62 -14.59
N GLY A 48 3.63 -7.46 -15.15
CA GLY A 48 3.48 -7.16 -16.56
C GLY A 48 4.81 -7.36 -17.27
N GLU A 49 4.85 -8.19 -18.32
CA GLU A 49 5.97 -8.24 -19.25
C GLU A 49 6.12 -6.88 -19.99
N ASP A 50 7.17 -6.73 -20.80
CA ASP A 50 7.40 -5.53 -21.60
C ASP A 50 6.14 -5.19 -22.43
N ALA A 51 5.62 -3.98 -22.25
CA ALA A 51 4.45 -3.44 -22.94
C ALA A 51 4.52 -3.54 -24.48
N ARG A 52 5.74 -3.64 -25.05
CA ARG A 52 5.93 -3.85 -26.50
C ARG A 52 5.65 -5.29 -26.95
N VAL A 53 5.82 -6.26 -26.06
CA VAL A 53 5.61 -7.69 -26.33
C VAL A 53 4.18 -8.09 -25.98
N ASP A 54 3.68 -7.65 -24.82
CA ASP A 54 2.29 -7.86 -24.42
C ASP A 54 1.60 -6.54 -24.03
N ASN A 55 0.70 -6.08 -24.89
CA ASN A 55 -0.04 -4.84 -24.72
C ASN A 55 -1.40 -5.03 -24.01
N ARG A 56 -1.71 -6.24 -23.51
CA ARG A 56 -3.02 -6.55 -22.89
C ARG A 56 -3.28 -5.78 -21.60
N MET A 57 -2.22 -5.37 -20.89
CA MET A 57 -2.33 -4.59 -19.66
C MET A 57 -2.53 -3.09 -19.91
N LEU A 58 -2.44 -2.63 -21.17
CA LEU A 58 -2.60 -1.24 -21.55
C LEU A 58 -3.96 -1.03 -22.24
N LYS A 59 -4.69 -0.03 -21.77
CA LYS A 59 -5.99 0.33 -22.34
C LYS A 59 -5.79 1.31 -23.50
N ASP A 60 -6.17 0.91 -24.72
CA ASP A 60 -6.26 1.82 -25.88
C ASP A 60 -7.66 2.44 -25.93
N GLU A 61 -7.75 3.77 -25.86
CA GLU A 61 -9.02 4.51 -25.89
C GLU A 61 -9.64 4.62 -27.29
N ARG A 62 -8.88 4.31 -28.36
CA ARG A 62 -9.36 4.40 -29.75
C ARG A 62 -10.17 3.17 -30.16
N VAL A 63 -10.00 2.05 -29.46
CA VAL A 63 -10.71 0.81 -29.76
C VAL A 63 -12.07 0.84 -29.08
N GLN A 64 -13.14 0.71 -29.87
CA GLN A 64 -14.49 0.63 -29.35
C GLN A 64 -14.61 -0.60 -28.45
N GLN A 65 -14.82 -0.39 -27.15
CA GLN A 65 -14.98 -1.49 -26.21
C GLN A 65 -16.27 -2.24 -26.53
N THR A 66 -16.15 -3.54 -26.78
CA THR A 66 -17.30 -4.43 -26.90
C THR A 66 -17.99 -4.45 -25.55
N LYS A 67 -19.15 -3.81 -25.44
CA LYS A 67 -20.04 -3.99 -24.28
C LYS A 67 -20.38 -5.46 -24.25
N ASN A 68 -19.79 -6.21 -23.33
CA ASN A 68 -20.18 -7.59 -23.07
C ASN A 68 -21.64 -7.55 -22.62
N LYS A 69 -22.56 -7.82 -23.54
CA LYS A 69 -23.98 -7.99 -23.23
C LYS A 69 -24.10 -9.29 -22.47
N SER A 70 -23.93 -9.23 -21.14
CA SER A 70 -24.20 -10.39 -20.30
C SER A 70 -25.71 -10.64 -20.33
N LEU A 71 -26.12 -11.91 -20.31
CA LEU A 71 -27.54 -12.30 -20.21
C LEU A 71 -28.21 -11.71 -18.96
N PHE A 72 -27.43 -11.28 -17.97
CA PHE A 72 -27.90 -10.73 -16.69
C PHE A 72 -27.95 -9.19 -16.66
N THR A 73 -27.55 -8.52 -17.74
CA THR A 73 -27.56 -7.04 -17.85
C THR A 73 -28.43 -6.57 -19.03
N LEU A 74 -29.29 -7.42 -19.55
CA LEU A 74 -30.29 -7.01 -20.53
C LEU A 74 -31.41 -6.30 -19.79
N ASP A 75 -31.54 -4.99 -20.01
CA ASP A 75 -32.72 -4.25 -19.58
C ASP A 75 -33.96 -4.87 -20.22
N SER A 76 -35.07 -4.90 -19.48
CA SER A 76 -36.30 -5.63 -19.86
C SER A 76 -36.83 -5.24 -21.24
N GLU A 77 -36.56 -4.02 -21.70
CA GLU A 77 -37.03 -3.47 -22.97
C GLU A 77 -36.34 -4.15 -24.17
N ASP A 78 -35.02 -4.36 -24.10
CA ASP A 78 -34.19 -5.01 -25.14
C ASP A 78 -34.55 -6.48 -25.35
N LEU A 79 -35.15 -7.12 -24.35
CA LEU A 79 -35.56 -8.53 -24.40
C LEU A 79 -36.85 -8.66 -25.21
N THR A 80 -37.86 -7.81 -24.95
CA THR A 80 -39.16 -7.81 -25.64
C THR A 80 -39.05 -7.62 -27.16
N GLU A 81 -38.12 -6.79 -27.64
CA GLU A 81 -37.96 -6.53 -29.09
C GLU A 81 -37.36 -7.71 -29.88
N ARG A 82 -36.71 -8.67 -29.21
CA ARG A 82 -36.07 -9.82 -29.87
C ARG A 82 -36.87 -11.12 -29.82
N ILE A 83 -37.88 -11.19 -28.94
CA ILE A 83 -38.82 -12.32 -28.81
C ILE A 83 -40.22 -11.99 -29.36
N GLY A 84 -40.42 -10.79 -29.90
CA GLY A 84 -41.62 -10.39 -30.65
C GLY A 84 -41.43 -10.54 -32.14
#